data_AF-A0A9C8WR69-F1
#
_entry.id   AF-A0A9C8WR69-F1
#
_cell.length_a   1.000
_cell.length_b   1.000
_cell.length_c   1.000
_cell.angle_alpha   90.00
_cell.angle_beta   90.00
_cell.angle_gamma   90.00
#
_symmetry.space_group_name_H-M   'P 1'
#
loop_
_entity.id
_entity.type
_entity.pdbx_description
1 polymer ?
#
loop_
_entity_poly.entity_id
_entity_poly.type
_entity_poly.pdbx_seq_one_letter_code
_entity_poly.pdbx_strand_id
1 'polypeptide(L)'
;MQPENQQDITGLFGKEALSFFEQGRAVVLLNGRNRRLGSFFTSERALSYFNILYRMLLFKREYELEPLYDDIYSAVLPAQTVHDEEYDQDRFRSDLDQLASWNLVDFRIEKQRLRGYRDNRKRKFRYRLKNETVHFLEWLEQRLLDDIHNRGNDTRDLLGEMRGSLGELLRLLHRFQPEQDTSAETARRVLFQLFKAGDLCQEITAGLADFNGQLLFFLVKRY
;
A
#
# COMPACT_ATOMS: atom_id res chain seq x y z
N MET A 1 24.72 14.05 3.00
CA MET A 1 24.69 13.75 1.55
C MET A 1 24.99 15.04 0.81
N GLN A 2 26.08 15.08 0.03
CA GLN A 2 26.47 16.27 -0.73
C GLN A 2 25.49 16.53 -1.90
N PRO A 3 25.23 17.80 -2.26
CA PRO A 3 24.21 18.21 -3.22
C PRO A 3 24.49 17.82 -4.68
N GLU A 4 25.74 17.47 -5.05
CA GLU A 4 26.08 17.02 -6.42
C GLU A 4 25.51 15.64 -6.79
N ASN A 5 25.06 14.83 -5.83
CA ASN A 5 24.56 13.47 -6.06
C ASN A 5 23.06 13.40 -6.39
N GLN A 6 22.29 14.48 -6.23
CA GLN A 6 20.83 14.45 -6.41
C GLN A 6 20.37 14.62 -7.86
N GLN A 7 21.13 15.37 -8.67
CA GLN A 7 20.82 15.55 -10.10
C GLN A 7 21.13 14.30 -10.94
N ASP A 8 21.99 13.40 -10.46
CA ASP A 8 22.40 12.17 -11.13
C ASP A 8 21.41 11.00 -10.93
N ILE A 9 20.63 11.01 -9.84
CA ILE A 9 19.76 9.86 -9.47
C ILE A 9 18.41 9.92 -10.21
N THR A 10 17.96 11.11 -10.61
CA THR A 10 16.68 11.29 -11.33
C THR A 10 16.70 10.63 -12.72
N GLY A 11 17.88 10.44 -13.31
CA GLY A 11 18.09 9.70 -14.56
C GLY A 11 17.59 8.24 -14.50
N LEU A 12 17.55 7.65 -13.29
CA LEU A 12 17.02 6.30 -13.06
C LEU A 12 15.50 6.20 -13.29
N PHE A 13 14.77 7.33 -13.24
CA PHE A 13 13.32 7.39 -13.44
C PHE A 13 12.93 8.03 -14.78
N GLY A 14 13.91 8.33 -15.64
CA GLY A 14 13.73 9.03 -16.91
C GLY A 14 13.94 8.15 -18.14
N LYS A 15 14.11 8.79 -19.31
CA LYS A 15 14.34 8.10 -20.59
C LYS A 15 15.68 7.34 -20.65
N GLU A 16 16.61 7.67 -19.76
CA GLU A 16 17.96 7.09 -19.69
C GLU A 16 18.08 5.97 -18.63
N ALA A 17 16.95 5.51 -18.05
CA ALA A 17 16.93 4.56 -16.95
C ALA A 17 17.76 3.29 -17.21
N LEU A 18 17.79 2.79 -18.44
CA LEU A 18 18.56 1.60 -18.82
C LEU A 18 20.08 1.83 -18.73
N SER A 19 20.57 2.99 -19.16
CA SER A 19 22.00 3.34 -19.07
C SER A 19 22.43 3.49 -17.60
N PHE A 20 21.58 4.11 -16.78
CA PHE A 20 21.82 4.23 -15.34
C PHE A 20 21.78 2.86 -14.62
N PHE A 21 20.93 1.94 -15.06
CA PHE A 21 20.91 0.57 -14.58
C PHE A 21 22.20 -0.18 -14.93
N GLU A 22 22.67 -0.09 -16.18
CA GLU A 22 23.93 -0.72 -16.64
C GLU A 22 25.16 -0.21 -15.88
N GLN A 23 25.12 1.04 -15.41
CA GLN A 23 26.15 1.64 -14.55
C GLN A 23 26.04 1.21 -13.06
N GLY A 24 25.12 0.30 -12.72
CA GLY A 24 24.93 -0.19 -11.35
C GLY A 24 24.30 0.83 -10.40
N ARG A 25 23.69 1.91 -10.91
CA ARG A 25 23.12 2.99 -10.07
C ARG A 25 21.83 2.59 -9.34
N ALA A 26 21.22 1.46 -9.71
CA ALA A 26 20.06 0.89 -9.03
C ALA A 26 20.30 0.64 -7.52
N VAL A 27 21.54 0.42 -7.10
CA VAL A 27 21.91 0.21 -5.67
C VAL A 27 21.54 1.42 -4.80
N VAL A 28 21.44 2.61 -5.38
CA VAL A 28 21.00 3.84 -4.68
C VAL A 28 19.58 3.71 -4.12
N LEU A 29 18.70 2.93 -4.78
CA LEU A 29 17.34 2.66 -4.30
C LEU A 29 17.35 2.01 -2.91
N LEU A 30 18.40 1.28 -2.57
CA LEU A 30 18.53 0.55 -1.31
C LEU A 30 19.44 1.24 -0.29
N ASN A 31 20.45 2.00 -0.74
CA ASN A 31 21.41 2.66 0.15
C ASN A 31 20.82 3.84 0.95
N GLY A 32 19.69 4.41 0.53
CA GLY A 32 18.99 5.48 1.22
C GLY A 32 17.79 5.05 2.06
N ARG A 33 17.57 3.73 2.24
CA ARG A 33 16.37 3.15 2.84
C ARG A 33 16.67 2.42 4.13
N ASN A 34 15.69 2.37 5.02
CA ASN A 34 15.78 1.59 6.24
C ASN A 34 15.63 0.08 5.93
N ARG A 35 16.78 -0.61 5.82
CA ARG A 35 16.82 -2.07 5.58
C ARG A 35 16.09 -2.90 6.65
N ARG A 36 15.91 -2.36 7.87
CA ARG A 36 15.21 -3.06 8.96
C ARG A 36 13.69 -3.13 8.76
N LEU A 37 13.11 -2.35 7.85
CA LEU A 37 11.70 -2.47 7.46
C LEU A 37 11.40 -3.89 6.92
N GLY A 38 12.30 -4.44 6.11
CA GLY A 38 12.18 -5.83 5.63
C GLY A 38 12.40 -6.85 6.75
N SER A 39 13.38 -6.61 7.63
CA SER A 39 13.70 -7.52 8.75
C SER A 39 12.55 -7.70 9.75
N PHE A 40 11.69 -6.71 9.87
CA PHE A 40 10.52 -6.76 10.75
C PHE A 40 9.54 -7.88 10.34
N PHE A 41 9.30 -8.13 9.05
CA PHE A 41 8.43 -9.22 8.59
C PHE A 41 8.96 -10.61 8.91
N THR A 42 10.28 -10.75 8.86
CA THR A 42 10.93 -12.04 9.07
C THR A 42 11.18 -12.32 10.55
N SER A 43 10.76 -11.42 11.44
CA SER A 43 10.96 -11.57 12.88
C SER A 43 9.90 -12.48 13.49
N GLU A 44 10.26 -13.21 14.55
CA GLU A 44 9.34 -14.12 15.24
C GLU A 44 8.13 -13.39 15.83
N ARG A 45 8.30 -12.11 16.21
CA ARG A 45 7.26 -11.25 16.79
C ARG A 45 6.66 -10.26 15.77
N ALA A 46 6.72 -10.59 14.48
CA ALA A 46 6.25 -9.71 13.40
C ALA A 46 4.79 -9.27 13.59
N LEU A 47 3.90 -10.15 14.07
CA LEU A 47 2.50 -9.78 14.34
C LEU A 47 2.39 -8.74 15.45
N SER A 48 3.12 -8.94 16.56
CA SER A 48 3.10 -8.01 17.69
C SER A 48 3.63 -6.64 17.29
N TYR A 49 4.75 -6.62 16.58
CA TYR A 49 5.33 -5.41 16.02
C TYR A 49 4.36 -4.72 15.02
N PHE A 50 3.68 -5.48 14.16
CA PHE A 50 2.73 -4.93 13.19
C PHE A 50 1.56 -4.22 13.89
N ASN A 51 0.99 -4.86 14.92
CA ASN A 51 -0.11 -4.31 15.69
C ASN A 51 0.26 -2.96 16.35
N ILE A 52 1.48 -2.85 16.90
CA ILE A 52 1.98 -1.59 17.46
C ILE A 52 2.08 -0.52 16.37
N LEU A 53 2.77 -0.83 15.26
CA LEU A 53 2.99 0.12 14.17
C LEU A 53 1.67 0.57 13.52
N TYR A 54 0.75 -0.37 13.29
CA TYR A 54 -0.55 -0.08 12.71
C TYR A 54 -1.41 0.75 13.65
N ARG A 55 -1.42 0.48 14.96
CA ARG A 55 -2.16 1.32 15.90
C ARG A 55 -1.61 2.74 15.96
N MET A 56 -0.29 2.92 15.88
CA MET A 56 0.34 4.24 15.77
C MET A 56 -0.02 4.96 14.46
N LEU A 57 -0.23 4.24 13.37
CA LEU A 57 -0.74 4.82 12.11
C LEU A 57 -2.18 5.33 12.30
N LEU A 58 -3.03 4.58 13.00
CA LEU A 58 -4.39 5.01 13.31
C LEU A 58 -4.39 6.26 14.20
N PHE A 59 -3.53 6.35 15.23
CA PHE A 59 -3.39 7.58 16.03
C PHE A 59 -3.05 8.78 15.15
N LYS A 60 -2.11 8.62 14.21
CA LYS A 60 -1.75 9.67 13.25
C LYS A 60 -2.95 10.14 12.41
N ARG A 61 -3.85 9.24 12.02
CA ARG A 61 -5.09 9.54 11.27
C ARG A 61 -6.16 10.20 12.15
N GLU A 62 -6.16 9.89 13.44
CA GLU A 62 -6.98 10.50 14.48
C GLU A 62 -6.41 11.86 14.95
N TYR A 63 -5.44 12.44 14.21
CA TYR A 63 -4.73 13.69 14.51
C TYR A 63 -3.85 13.66 15.77
N GLU A 64 -3.57 12.47 16.32
CA GLU A 64 -2.60 12.27 17.38
C GLU A 64 -1.24 11.85 16.81
N LEU A 65 -0.40 12.84 16.47
CA LEU A 65 0.89 12.60 15.81
C LEU A 65 1.94 11.92 16.71
N GLU A 66 1.82 12.11 18.02
CA GLU A 66 2.80 11.66 18.99
C GLU A 66 2.16 11.14 20.28
N PRO A 67 1.53 9.94 20.20
CA PRO A 67 0.87 9.33 21.34
C PRO A 67 1.85 8.99 22.47
N LEU A 68 1.34 8.96 23.70
CA LEU A 68 2.13 8.59 24.88
C LEU A 68 2.33 7.07 24.93
N TYR A 69 3.40 6.65 25.63
CA TYR A 69 3.68 5.23 25.90
C TYR A 69 2.44 4.47 26.41
N ASP A 70 1.78 4.99 27.44
CA ASP A 70 0.65 4.33 28.10
C ASP A 70 -0.55 4.24 27.16
N ASP A 71 -0.79 5.27 26.34
CA ASP A 71 -1.89 5.29 25.37
C ASP A 71 -1.67 4.26 24.25
N ILE A 72 -0.43 4.12 23.78
CA ILE A 72 -0.07 3.07 22.81
C ILE A 72 -0.29 1.69 23.44
N TYR A 73 0.20 1.46 24.66
CA TYR A 73 0.05 0.18 25.34
C TYR A 73 -1.42 -0.19 25.50
N SER A 74 -2.24 0.69 26.07
CA SER A 74 -3.67 0.45 26.30
C SER A 74 -4.43 0.19 25.00
N ALA A 75 -4.06 0.85 23.91
CA ALA A 75 -4.76 0.71 22.65
C ALA A 75 -4.32 -0.51 21.83
N VAL A 76 -3.09 -0.99 22.02
CA VAL A 76 -2.55 -2.18 21.35
C VAL A 76 -2.92 -3.46 22.10
N LEU A 77 -3.07 -3.41 23.43
CA LEU A 77 -3.35 -4.57 24.27
C LEU A 77 -4.50 -5.45 23.75
N PRO A 78 -5.69 -4.93 23.38
CA PRO A 78 -6.79 -5.78 22.90
C PRO A 78 -6.43 -6.59 21.64
N ALA A 79 -5.64 -6.02 20.72
CA ALA A 79 -5.22 -6.70 19.52
C ALA A 79 -4.11 -7.73 19.80
N GLN A 80 -3.25 -7.47 20.79
CA GLN A 80 -2.18 -8.41 21.16
C GLN A 80 -2.71 -9.62 21.91
N THR A 81 -3.65 -9.43 22.84
CA THR A 81 -4.21 -10.53 23.64
C THR A 81 -4.94 -11.56 22.78
N VAL A 82 -5.39 -11.20 21.56
CA VAL A 82 -5.96 -12.15 20.59
C VAL A 82 -4.92 -13.14 20.06
N HIS A 83 -3.64 -12.74 19.99
CA HIS A 83 -2.56 -13.54 19.43
C HIS A 83 -1.58 -14.08 20.50
N ASP A 84 -1.49 -13.40 21.64
CA ASP A 84 -0.61 -13.69 22.77
C ASP A 84 -1.34 -13.34 24.08
N GLU A 85 -1.99 -14.34 24.69
CA GLU A 85 -2.81 -14.18 25.90
C GLU A 85 -2.00 -13.63 27.10
N GLU A 86 -0.67 -13.81 27.09
CA GLU A 86 0.25 -13.36 28.14
C GLU A 86 0.97 -12.05 27.79
N TYR A 87 0.41 -11.24 26.89
CA TYR A 87 1.03 -9.98 26.51
C TYR A 87 0.95 -8.94 27.64
N ASP A 88 2.10 -8.68 28.27
CA ASP A 88 2.23 -7.76 29.39
C ASP A 88 3.02 -6.49 29.03
N GLN A 89 3.20 -5.62 30.03
CA GLN A 89 3.88 -4.34 29.85
C GLN A 89 5.39 -4.50 29.60
N ASP A 90 6.01 -5.57 30.11
CA ASP A 90 7.43 -5.86 29.90
C ASP A 90 7.70 -6.34 28.47
N ARG A 91 6.83 -7.20 27.93
CA ARG A 91 6.82 -7.59 26.51
C ARG A 91 6.60 -6.38 25.61
N PHE A 92 5.63 -5.54 25.92
CA PHE A 92 5.41 -4.30 25.17
C PHE A 92 6.62 -3.38 25.16
N ARG A 93 7.27 -3.21 26.31
CA ARG A 93 8.49 -2.42 26.42
C ARG A 93 9.60 -2.98 25.53
N SER A 94 9.84 -4.28 25.62
CA SER A 94 10.84 -4.97 24.78
C SER A 94 10.53 -4.79 23.30
N ASP A 95 9.27 -4.92 22.91
CA ASP A 95 8.84 -4.79 21.52
C ASP A 95 9.03 -3.36 20.99
N LEU A 96 8.67 -2.36 21.80
CA LEU A 96 8.83 -0.96 21.43
C LEU A 96 10.30 -0.54 21.38
N ASP A 97 11.14 -1.03 22.30
CA ASP A 97 12.59 -0.84 22.27
C ASP A 97 13.21 -1.47 21.00
N GLN A 98 12.73 -2.65 20.60
CA GLN A 98 13.15 -3.30 19.37
C GLN A 98 12.78 -2.46 18.13
N LEU A 99 11.54 -1.97 18.05
CA LEU A 99 11.06 -1.11 16.96
C LEU A 99 11.83 0.22 16.87
N ALA A 100 12.19 0.80 18.03
CA ALA A 100 13.04 1.98 18.10
C ALA A 100 14.48 1.68 17.63
N SER A 101 15.06 0.53 18.02
CA SER A 101 16.40 0.11 17.58
C SER A 101 16.47 -0.14 16.07
N TRP A 102 15.35 -0.53 15.46
CA TRP A 102 15.20 -0.69 14.02
C TRP A 102 14.90 0.61 13.29
N ASN A 103 14.87 1.75 13.99
CA ASN A 103 14.58 3.05 13.41
C ASN A 103 13.22 3.06 12.68
N LEU A 104 12.23 2.34 13.20
CA LEU A 104 10.85 2.33 12.72
C LEU A 104 10.00 3.37 13.47
N VAL A 105 10.35 3.60 14.73
CA VAL A 105 9.71 4.53 15.66
C VAL A 105 10.78 5.44 16.26
N ASP A 106 10.46 6.73 16.42
CA ASP A 106 11.21 7.68 17.23
C ASP A 106 10.49 7.95 18.55
N PHE A 107 11.24 8.38 19.57
CA PHE A 107 10.65 8.89 20.80
C PHE A 107 11.30 10.19 21.25
N ARG A 108 10.54 11.00 21.98
CA ARG A 108 11.02 12.20 22.67
C ARG A 108 10.47 12.28 24.08
N ILE A 109 11.26 12.88 24.98
CA ILE A 109 10.85 13.11 26.36
C ILE A 109 10.03 14.40 26.40
N GLU A 110 8.80 14.32 26.89
CA GLU A 110 7.98 15.50 27.16
C GLU A 110 8.54 16.23 28.38
N LYS A 111 9.02 17.46 28.17
CA LYS A 111 9.46 18.34 29.28
C LYS A 111 8.21 18.91 29.96
N GLN A 112 7.82 18.35 31.10
CA GLN A 112 6.82 19.01 31.94
C GLN A 112 7.32 20.38 32.43
N ARG A 113 6.42 21.37 32.54
CA ARG A 113 6.60 22.50 33.46
C ARG A 113 6.54 21.93 34.88
N LEU A 114 7.71 21.73 35.49
CA LEU A 114 7.87 21.16 36.83
C LEU A 114 7.01 21.91 37.86
N ARG A 115 5.91 21.30 38.31
CA ARG A 115 5.18 21.72 39.52
C ARG A 115 5.55 20.76 40.66
N GLY A 116 6.76 20.95 41.20
CA GLY A 116 7.17 20.36 42.48
C GLY A 116 8.06 19.11 42.41
N TYR A 117 8.77 18.88 43.52
CA TYR A 117 9.88 17.92 43.67
C TYR A 117 9.46 16.44 43.52
N ARG A 118 8.16 16.12 43.69
CA ARG A 118 7.63 14.74 43.64
C ARG A 118 7.34 14.25 42.21
N ASP A 119 7.23 15.14 41.23
CA ASP A 119 6.88 14.81 39.83
C ASP A 119 8.10 14.52 38.94
N ASN A 120 9.33 14.76 39.45
CA ASN A 120 10.58 14.53 38.71
C ASN A 120 10.83 13.08 38.26
N ARG A 121 10.07 12.10 38.78
CA ARG A 121 10.27 10.67 38.49
C ARG A 121 9.46 10.15 37.30
N LYS A 122 8.44 10.86 36.81
CA LYS A 122 7.60 10.40 35.70
C LYS A 122 7.97 11.12 34.41
N ARG A 123 9.07 10.69 33.78
CA ARG A 123 9.37 11.10 32.40
C ARG A 123 8.32 10.47 31.49
N LYS A 124 7.49 11.29 30.85
CA LYS A 124 6.55 10.84 29.82
C LYS A 124 7.26 10.80 28.47
N PHE A 125 7.16 9.66 27.79
CA PHE A 125 7.73 9.45 26.47
C PHE A 125 6.62 9.53 25.43
N ARG A 126 6.85 10.37 24.42
CA ARG A 126 6.00 10.48 23.23
C ARG A 126 6.67 9.79 22.07
N TYR A 127 5.91 9.01 21.31
CA TYR A 127 6.42 8.19 20.23
C TYR A 127 5.86 8.65 18.90
N ARG A 128 6.64 8.52 17.83
CA ARG A 128 6.23 8.90 16.47
C ARG A 128 6.72 7.87 15.47
N LEU A 129 5.89 7.53 14.48
CA LEU A 129 6.33 6.74 13.34
C LEU A 129 7.28 7.54 12.43
N LYS A 130 8.35 6.88 11.96
CA LYS A 130 9.15 7.42 10.86
C LYS A 130 8.33 7.48 9.57
N ASN A 131 8.64 8.45 8.70
CA ASN A 131 7.93 8.62 7.44
C ASN A 131 8.02 7.38 6.54
N GLU A 132 9.18 6.71 6.51
CA GLU A 132 9.36 5.48 5.72
C GLU A 132 8.46 4.35 6.22
N THR A 133 8.34 4.19 7.55
CA THR A 133 7.41 3.25 8.18
C THR A 133 5.96 3.57 7.82
N VAL A 134 5.56 4.84 7.84
CA VAL A 134 4.20 5.25 7.44
C VAL A 134 3.92 4.87 6.00
N HIS A 135 4.77 5.29 5.06
CA HIS A 135 4.58 4.98 3.64
C HIS A 135 4.52 3.49 3.38
N PHE A 136 5.31 2.72 4.13
CA PHE A 136 5.31 1.29 4.03
C PHE A 136 4.00 0.65 4.55
N LEU A 137 3.47 1.10 5.69
CA LEU A 137 2.16 0.63 6.18
C LEU A 137 1.01 1.02 5.24
N GLU A 138 1.02 2.24 4.71
CA GLU A 138 0.04 2.71 3.72
C GLU A 138 0.10 1.87 2.43
N TRP A 139 1.32 1.51 2.01
CA TRP A 139 1.50 0.61 0.87
C TRP A 139 0.92 -0.79 1.13
N LEU A 140 1.05 -1.35 2.34
CA LEU A 140 0.45 -2.64 2.68
C LEU A 140 -1.08 -2.58 2.65
N GLU A 141 -1.68 -1.52 3.19
CA GLU A 141 -3.13 -1.31 3.13
C GLU A 141 -3.59 -1.21 1.69
N GLN A 142 -2.91 -0.40 0.87
CA GLN A 142 -3.25 -0.25 -0.54
C GLN A 142 -3.10 -1.58 -1.28
N ARG A 143 -2.02 -2.33 -1.03
CA ARG A 143 -1.80 -3.64 -1.65
C ARG A 143 -2.91 -4.63 -1.28
N LEU A 144 -3.35 -4.62 -0.02
CA LEU A 144 -4.46 -5.47 0.45
C LEU A 144 -5.80 -5.02 -0.16
N LEU A 145 -6.05 -3.71 -0.26
CA LEU A 145 -7.22 -3.18 -0.95
C LEU A 145 -7.20 -3.59 -2.43
N ASP A 146 -6.06 -3.48 -3.09
CA ASP A 146 -5.88 -3.95 -4.46
C ASP A 146 -6.14 -5.46 -4.55
N ASP A 147 -5.68 -6.28 -3.59
CA ASP A 147 -5.98 -7.73 -3.59
C ASP A 147 -7.47 -8.03 -3.35
N ILE A 148 -8.17 -7.21 -2.57
CA ILE A 148 -9.62 -7.32 -2.35
C ILE A 148 -10.38 -6.92 -3.61
N HIS A 149 -9.95 -5.84 -4.28
CA HIS A 149 -10.61 -5.31 -5.48
C HIS A 149 -10.25 -6.08 -6.75
N ASN A 150 -9.02 -6.59 -6.89
CA ASN A 150 -8.54 -7.43 -8.00
C ASN A 150 -9.14 -8.85 -7.99
N ARG A 151 -10.00 -9.19 -7.03
CA ARG A 151 -10.84 -10.41 -7.10
C ARG A 151 -12.00 -10.28 -8.10
N GLY A 152 -12.21 -9.10 -8.67
CA GLY A 152 -12.86 -8.92 -9.97
C GLY A 152 -11.89 -8.19 -10.89
N ASN A 153 -11.88 -8.52 -12.18
CA ASN A 153 -11.04 -7.80 -13.17
C ASN A 153 -11.20 -6.28 -12.98
N ASP A 154 -10.09 -5.54 -12.78
CA ASP A 154 -10.14 -4.08 -12.68
C ASP A 154 -10.91 -3.56 -13.90
N THR A 155 -11.96 -2.77 -13.66
CA THR A 155 -12.78 -2.19 -14.73
C THR A 155 -11.93 -1.41 -15.72
N ARG A 156 -10.80 -0.84 -15.28
CA ARG A 156 -9.82 -0.21 -16.15
C ARG A 156 -9.12 -1.19 -17.10
N ASP A 157 -8.74 -2.35 -16.60
CA ASP A 157 -8.11 -3.40 -17.41
C ASP A 157 -9.11 -4.01 -18.40
N LEU A 158 -10.36 -4.22 -17.97
CA LEU A 158 -11.47 -4.62 -18.84
C LEU A 158 -11.71 -3.60 -19.96
N LEU A 159 -11.65 -2.30 -19.67
CA LEU A 159 -11.75 -1.23 -20.67
C LEU A 159 -10.56 -1.26 -21.66
N GLY A 160 -9.36 -1.56 -21.17
CA GLY A 160 -8.16 -1.76 -21.98
C GLY A 160 -8.29 -2.97 -22.92
N GLU A 161 -8.81 -4.09 -22.41
CA GLU A 161 -9.05 -5.30 -23.18
C GLU A 161 -10.17 -5.11 -24.21
N MET A 162 -11.25 -4.42 -23.85
CA MET A 162 -12.35 -4.08 -24.74
C MET A 162 -11.86 -3.25 -25.94
N ARG A 163 -10.98 -2.27 -25.71
CA ARG A 163 -10.34 -1.50 -26.78
C ARG A 163 -9.55 -2.40 -27.73
N GLY A 164 -8.78 -3.36 -27.20
CA GLY A 164 -8.04 -4.33 -28.01
C GLY A 164 -8.96 -5.23 -28.82
N SER A 165 -10.01 -5.77 -28.19
CA SER A 165 -11.02 -6.62 -28.81
C SER A 165 -11.75 -5.91 -29.96
N LEU A 166 -12.15 -4.66 -29.76
CA LEU A 166 -12.79 -3.84 -30.79
C LEU A 166 -11.86 -3.50 -31.95
N GLY A 167 -10.58 -3.22 -31.67
CA GLY A 167 -9.57 -2.99 -32.71
C GLY A 167 -9.36 -4.22 -33.60
N GLU A 168 -9.30 -5.41 -33.00
CA GLU A 168 -9.19 -6.67 -33.74
C GLU A 168 -10.48 -6.99 -34.52
N LEU A 169 -11.65 -6.76 -33.92
CA LEU A 169 -12.93 -6.90 -34.60
C LEU A 169 -13.00 -6.02 -35.86
N LEU A 170 -12.61 -4.74 -35.75
CA LEU A 170 -12.55 -3.82 -36.88
C LEU A 170 -11.62 -4.33 -37.99
N ARG A 171 -10.44 -4.85 -37.61
CA ARG A 171 -9.47 -5.43 -38.54
C ARG A 171 -10.04 -6.66 -39.28
N LEU A 172 -10.77 -7.51 -38.58
CA LEU A 172 -11.41 -8.70 -39.16
C LEU A 172 -12.58 -8.32 -40.07
N LEU A 173 -13.40 -7.33 -39.69
CA LEU A 173 -14.49 -6.82 -40.51
C LEU A 173 -13.98 -6.22 -41.83
N HIS A 174 -12.88 -5.46 -41.81
CA HIS A 174 -12.27 -4.94 -43.04
C HIS A 174 -11.72 -6.02 -43.98
N ARG A 175 -11.36 -7.19 -43.45
CA ARG A 175 -10.86 -8.33 -44.24
C ARG A 175 -11.95 -9.30 -44.67
N PHE A 176 -13.16 -9.14 -44.15
CA PHE A 176 -14.25 -10.04 -44.43
C PHE A 176 -14.81 -9.79 -45.83
N GLN A 177 -14.69 -10.79 -46.71
CA GLN A 177 -15.26 -10.78 -48.06
C GLN A 177 -16.22 -11.98 -48.20
N PRO A 178 -17.53 -11.77 -48.40
CA PRO A 178 -18.52 -12.84 -48.39
C PRO A 178 -18.30 -13.93 -49.45
N GLU A 179 -17.64 -13.58 -50.55
CA GLU A 179 -17.55 -14.40 -51.77
C GLU A 179 -16.28 -15.28 -51.84
N GLN A 180 -15.39 -15.23 -50.84
CA GLN A 180 -14.14 -16.02 -50.82
C GLN A 180 -14.27 -17.27 -49.93
N ASP A 181 -13.66 -18.39 -50.33
CA ASP A 181 -13.64 -19.65 -49.55
C ASP A 181 -13.02 -19.48 -48.14
N THR A 182 -12.12 -18.51 -47.95
CA THR A 182 -11.55 -18.12 -46.63
C THR A 182 -12.50 -17.33 -45.72
N SER A 183 -13.71 -17.03 -46.20
CA SER A 183 -14.72 -16.25 -45.48
C SER A 183 -15.28 -16.99 -44.25
N ALA A 184 -15.38 -18.32 -44.30
CA ALA A 184 -15.96 -19.11 -43.19
C ALA A 184 -15.11 -19.10 -41.89
N GLU A 185 -13.79 -19.05 -42.00
CA GLU A 185 -12.89 -18.92 -40.84
C GLU A 185 -12.88 -17.49 -40.30
N THR A 186 -12.90 -16.52 -41.20
CA THR A 186 -12.97 -15.09 -40.84
C THR A 186 -14.30 -14.76 -40.15
N ALA A 187 -15.42 -15.31 -40.64
CA ALA A 187 -16.74 -15.19 -40.00
C ALA A 187 -16.76 -15.73 -38.57
N ARG A 188 -16.14 -16.90 -38.33
CA ARG A 188 -16.03 -17.49 -36.99
C ARG A 188 -15.24 -16.61 -36.04
N ARG A 189 -14.14 -16.01 -36.51
CA ARG A 189 -13.34 -15.07 -35.71
C ARG A 189 -14.09 -13.77 -35.42
N VAL A 190 -14.85 -13.25 -36.38
CA VAL A 190 -15.72 -12.08 -36.19
C VAL A 190 -16.78 -12.37 -35.13
N LEU A 191 -17.47 -13.52 -35.22
CA LEU A 191 -18.46 -13.94 -34.23
C LEU A 191 -17.84 -14.08 -32.83
N PHE A 192 -16.69 -14.74 -32.73
CA PHE A 192 -15.99 -14.87 -31.45
C PHE A 192 -15.63 -13.51 -30.85
N GLN A 193 -15.09 -12.58 -31.63
CA GLN A 193 -14.74 -11.25 -31.14
C GLN A 193 -15.98 -10.42 -30.77
N LEU A 194 -17.12 -10.64 -31.43
CA LEU A 194 -18.41 -10.02 -31.05
C LEU A 194 -18.91 -10.54 -29.70
N PHE A 195 -18.89 -11.87 -29.48
CA PHE A 195 -19.27 -12.45 -28.19
C PHE A 195 -18.35 -11.97 -27.07
N LYS A 196 -17.03 -12.01 -27.30
CA LYS A 196 -16.04 -11.50 -26.34
C LYS A 196 -16.27 -10.03 -25.98
N ALA A 197 -16.56 -9.18 -26.97
CA ALA A 197 -16.87 -7.77 -26.73
C ALA A 197 -18.19 -7.59 -25.94
N GLY A 198 -19.17 -8.47 -26.18
CA GLY A 198 -20.42 -8.51 -25.41
C GLY A 198 -20.20 -8.85 -23.94
N ASP A 199 -19.40 -9.89 -23.66
CA ASP A 199 -19.08 -10.33 -22.30
C ASP A 199 -18.30 -9.24 -21.55
N LEU A 200 -17.27 -8.66 -22.18
CA LEU A 200 -16.51 -7.54 -21.62
C LEU A 200 -17.40 -6.34 -21.30
N CYS A 201 -18.38 -6.03 -22.16
CA CYS A 201 -19.32 -4.94 -21.92
C CYS A 201 -20.19 -5.19 -20.67
N GLN A 202 -20.63 -6.43 -20.45
CA GLN A 202 -21.39 -6.79 -19.25
C GLN A 202 -20.54 -6.67 -17.98
N GLU A 203 -19.30 -7.19 -18.01
CA GLU A 203 -18.37 -7.10 -16.87
C GLU A 203 -18.01 -5.65 -16.53
N ILE A 204 -17.74 -4.81 -17.56
CA ILE A 204 -17.49 -3.38 -17.37
C ILE A 204 -18.70 -2.68 -16.76
N THR A 205 -19.91 -2.99 -17.24
CA THR A 205 -21.15 -2.37 -16.74
C THR A 205 -21.38 -2.72 -15.28
N ALA A 206 -21.19 -3.99 -14.90
CA ALA A 206 -21.27 -4.43 -13.52
C ALA A 206 -20.21 -3.74 -12.64
N GLY A 207 -18.95 -3.71 -13.08
CA GLY A 207 -17.87 -3.04 -12.34
C GLY A 207 -18.09 -1.54 -12.14
N LEU A 208 -18.58 -0.83 -13.17
CA LEU A 208 -18.93 0.60 -13.07
C LEU A 208 -20.14 0.85 -12.15
N ALA A 209 -21.13 -0.05 -12.16
CA ALA A 209 -22.29 0.05 -11.28
C ALA A 209 -21.88 -0.13 -9.81
N ASP A 210 -21.02 -1.12 -9.52
CA ASP A 210 -20.47 -1.35 -8.19
C ASP A 210 -19.62 -0.16 -7.72
N PHE A 211 -18.77 0.38 -8.60
CA PHE A 211 -17.99 1.58 -8.31
C PHE A 211 -18.87 2.79 -7.99
N ASN A 212 -19.92 3.03 -8.78
CA ASN A 212 -20.91 4.07 -8.49
C ASN A 212 -21.60 3.86 -7.14
N GLY A 213 -21.96 2.61 -6.81
CA GLY A 213 -22.54 2.26 -5.51
C GLY A 213 -21.60 2.59 -4.35
N GLN A 214 -20.30 2.29 -4.49
CA GLN A 214 -19.28 2.64 -3.49
C GLN A 214 -19.11 4.14 -3.33
N LEU A 215 -19.08 4.91 -4.42
CA LEU A 215 -19.00 6.37 -4.37
C LEU A 215 -20.23 6.99 -3.68
N LEU A 216 -21.43 6.49 -3.99
CA LEU A 216 -22.66 6.93 -3.34
C LEU A 216 -22.67 6.61 -1.85
N PHE A 217 -22.26 5.39 -1.48
CA PHE A 217 -22.12 5.00 -0.08
C PHE A 217 -21.13 5.89 0.69
N PHE A 218 -19.99 6.22 0.06
CA PHE A 218 -19.00 7.13 0.64
C PHE A 218 -19.56 8.53 0.87
N LEU A 219 -20.35 9.06 -0.09
CA LEU A 219 -21.03 10.35 0.05
C LEU A 219 -22.06 10.34 1.17
N VAL A 220 -22.85 9.27 1.29
CA VAL A 220 -23.89 9.14 2.32
C VAL A 220 -23.31 8.95 3.73
N LYS A 221 -22.18 8.24 3.89
CA LYS A 221 -21.54 8.05 5.20
C LYS A 221 -20.72 9.23 5.70
N ARG A 222 -20.43 10.23 4.85
CA ARG A 222 -19.67 11.45 5.21
C ARG A 222 -20.55 12.68 5.42
N TYR A 223 -21.87 12.53 5.35
CA TYR A 223 -22.88 13.48 5.81
C TYR A 223 -23.69 12.88 6.96
#